data_AF-A0A679FDP5-F1
#
_entry.id   AF-A0A679FDP5-F1
#
_cell.length_a   1.000
_cell.length_b   1.000
_cell.length_c   1.000
_cell.angle_alpha   90.00
_cell.angle_beta   90.00
_cell.angle_gamma   90.00
#
_symmetry.space_group_name_H-M   'P 1'
#
loop_
_entity.id
_entity.type
_entity.pdbx_description
1 polymer ?
#
loop_
_entity_poly.entity_id
_entity_poly.type
_entity_poly.pdbx_seq_one_letter_code
_entity_poly.pdbx_strand_id
1 'polypeptide(L)'
;MALIRSGALVISLGLEIFRASLPAHASGRLPVPPSSQALASHRACVEELERQYAEDKRSIVERTIAADGSSRETSLETSGIERTGTDSVHYQATIWHHHGRVRADLGQIETSHSFDTRLRECRGATLHISGETGYTLSTFEPWMKSAP
;
A
#
# COMPACT_ATOMS: atom_id res chain seq x y z
N MET A 1 79.13 14.10 3.39
CA MET A 1 78.46 14.32 4.69
C MET A 1 77.49 15.47 4.53
N ALA A 2 76.20 15.19 4.42
CA ALA A 2 75.13 16.20 4.41
C ALA A 2 73.92 15.56 5.10
N LEU A 3 73.58 16.06 6.29
CA LEU A 3 72.33 15.76 6.99
C LEU A 3 71.22 16.59 6.35
N ILE A 4 70.10 15.96 5.96
CA ILE A 4 68.86 16.66 5.66
C ILE A 4 67.78 16.15 6.62
N ARG A 5 67.20 17.11 7.33
CA ARG A 5 66.26 16.98 8.44
C ARG A 5 64.88 16.51 7.99
N SER A 6 64.31 15.65 8.82
CA SER A 6 62.92 15.21 8.83
C SER A 6 61.93 16.36 9.03
N GLY A 7 60.86 16.37 8.23
CA GLY A 7 59.63 17.11 8.50
C GLY A 7 58.45 16.15 8.32
N ALA A 8 57.87 15.69 9.42
CA ALA A 8 56.70 14.85 9.42
C ALA A 8 55.44 15.72 9.29
N LEU A 9 54.69 15.56 8.20
CA LEU A 9 53.38 16.16 8.01
C LEU A 9 52.32 15.17 8.50
N VAL A 10 51.74 15.43 9.67
CA VAL A 10 50.61 14.66 10.21
C VAL A 10 49.33 15.20 9.56
N ILE A 11 48.77 14.44 8.62
CA ILE A 11 47.45 14.71 8.05
C ILE A 11 46.43 14.01 8.94
N SER A 12 45.78 14.77 9.82
CA SER A 12 44.61 14.31 10.58
C SER A 12 43.45 14.10 9.61
N LEU A 13 43.12 12.83 9.31
CA LEU A 13 41.86 12.48 8.64
C LEU A 13 40.71 12.65 9.64
N GLY A 14 39.96 13.74 9.51
CA GLY A 14 38.65 13.89 10.11
C GLY A 14 37.68 12.90 9.47
N LEU A 15 37.22 11.91 10.24
CA LEU A 15 36.18 10.97 9.85
C LEU A 15 34.82 11.66 10.00
N GLU A 16 34.42 12.41 8.96
CA GLU A 16 33.07 12.97 8.86
C GLU A 16 32.08 11.82 8.63
N ILE A 17 31.42 11.39 9.72
CA ILE A 17 30.32 10.43 9.66
C ILE A 17 29.12 11.15 9.07
N PHE A 18 28.98 11.09 7.74
CA PHE A 18 27.74 11.46 7.05
C PHE A 18 26.63 10.49 7.49
N ARG A 19 25.92 10.84 8.56
CA ARG A 19 24.62 10.24 8.90
C ARG A 19 23.62 10.67 7.83
N ALA A 20 23.47 9.85 6.80
CA ALA A 20 22.33 9.94 5.91
C ALA A 20 21.07 9.56 6.70
N SER A 21 20.40 10.58 7.25
CA SER A 21 19.06 10.43 7.80
C SER A 21 18.13 10.04 6.65
N LEU A 22 17.82 8.75 6.52
CA LEU A 22 16.73 8.33 5.67
C LEU A 22 15.46 9.04 6.16
N PRO A 23 14.69 9.68 5.27
CA PRO A 23 13.45 10.33 5.69
C PRO A 23 12.57 9.28 6.36
N ALA A 24 12.25 9.50 7.64
CA ALA A 24 11.22 8.72 8.30
C ALA A 24 9.92 9.00 7.55
N HIS A 25 9.42 8.01 6.81
CA HIS A 25 8.12 8.07 6.17
C HIS A 25 7.05 8.09 7.29
N ALA A 26 6.76 9.28 7.80
CA ALA A 26 5.59 9.55 8.64
C ALA A 26 4.29 9.54 7.82
N SER A 27 4.36 9.20 6.52
CA SER A 27 3.20 8.87 5.72
C SER A 27 2.64 7.54 6.23
N GLY A 28 1.35 7.50 6.57
CA GLY A 28 0.62 6.25 6.85
C GLY A 28 0.47 5.36 5.62
N ARG A 29 1.49 5.31 4.75
CA ARG A 29 1.56 4.59 3.49
C ARG A 29 2.91 3.90 3.42
N LEU A 30 2.89 2.62 3.10
CA LEU A 30 4.06 1.77 2.97
C LEU A 30 4.03 1.11 1.59
N PRO A 31 5.05 1.31 0.73
CA PRO A 31 5.11 0.62 -0.56
C PRO A 31 5.26 -0.88 -0.35
N VAL A 32 4.56 -1.66 -1.17
CA VAL A 32 4.78 -3.11 -1.27
C VAL A 32 5.99 -3.33 -2.18
N PRO A 33 7.00 -4.12 -1.74
CA PRO A 33 8.17 -4.40 -2.58
C PRO A 33 7.74 -4.96 -3.94
N PRO A 34 8.24 -4.39 -5.05
CA PRO A 34 7.87 -4.87 -6.37
C PRO A 34 8.40 -6.28 -6.59
N SER A 35 7.63 -7.08 -7.32
CA SER A 35 8.01 -8.44 -7.72
C SER A 35 7.57 -8.73 -9.15
N SER A 36 8.10 -9.81 -9.71
CA SER A 36 7.69 -10.30 -11.02
C SER A 36 7.58 -11.82 -11.04
N GLN A 37 6.67 -12.32 -11.86
CA GLN A 37 6.44 -13.74 -12.08
C GLN A 37 6.44 -14.03 -13.59
N ALA A 38 7.33 -14.91 -14.03
CA ALA A 38 7.29 -15.43 -15.40
C ALA A 38 6.23 -16.53 -15.51
N LEU A 39 5.42 -16.46 -16.56
CA LEU A 39 4.35 -17.41 -16.89
C LEU A 39 4.59 -18.02 -18.27
N ALA A 40 3.82 -19.05 -18.61
CA ALA A 40 4.05 -19.83 -19.84
C ALA A 40 3.78 -19.04 -21.13
N SER A 41 2.92 -18.02 -21.08
CA SER A 41 2.56 -17.19 -22.23
C SER A 41 1.88 -15.91 -21.76
N HIS A 42 1.69 -14.95 -22.68
CA HIS A 42 0.87 -13.76 -22.41
C HIS A 42 -0.56 -14.14 -22.00
N ARG A 43 -1.18 -15.13 -22.67
CA ARG A 43 -2.51 -15.63 -22.29
C ARG A 43 -2.54 -16.12 -20.85
N ALA A 44 -1.55 -16.90 -20.43
CA ALA A 44 -1.45 -17.38 -19.04
C ALA A 44 -1.28 -16.22 -18.04
N CYS A 45 -0.59 -15.15 -18.44
CA CYS A 45 -0.51 -13.93 -17.64
C CYS A 45 -1.87 -13.26 -17.46
N VAL A 46 -2.62 -13.10 -18.54
CA VAL A 46 -3.96 -12.50 -18.48
C VAL A 46 -4.91 -13.36 -17.64
N GLU A 47 -4.86 -14.69 -17.78
CA GLU A 47 -5.65 -15.62 -16.95
C GLU A 47 -5.31 -15.49 -15.45
N GLU A 48 -4.03 -15.33 -15.09
CA GLU A 48 -3.62 -15.08 -13.71
C GLU A 48 -4.10 -13.71 -13.20
N LEU A 49 -4.04 -12.68 -14.05
CA LEU A 49 -4.57 -11.35 -13.72
C LEU A 49 -6.09 -11.39 -13.47
N GLU A 50 -6.84 -12.10 -14.30
CA GLU A 50 -8.28 -12.32 -14.16
C GLU A 50 -8.62 -13.10 -12.89
N ARG A 51 -7.82 -14.13 -12.56
CA ARG A 51 -7.96 -14.89 -11.32
C ARG A 51 -7.82 -13.98 -10.10
N GLN A 52 -6.78 -13.14 -10.07
CA GLN A 52 -6.51 -12.24 -8.96
C GLN A 52 -7.56 -11.13 -8.86
N TYR A 53 -8.03 -10.56 -9.98
CA TYR A 53 -9.16 -9.63 -9.99
C TYR A 53 -10.45 -10.28 -9.44
N ALA A 54 -10.71 -11.55 -9.78
CA ALA A 54 -11.84 -12.27 -9.22
C ALA A 54 -11.70 -12.53 -7.71
N GLU A 55 -10.48 -12.72 -7.20
CA GLU A 55 -10.22 -12.79 -5.75
C GLU A 55 -10.51 -11.45 -5.06
N ASP A 56 -10.03 -10.36 -5.62
CA ASP A 56 -10.24 -9.02 -5.06
C ASP A 56 -11.75 -8.69 -5.00
N LYS A 57 -12.52 -9.05 -6.03
CA LYS A 57 -14.00 -8.93 -6.00
C LYS A 57 -14.66 -9.77 -4.92
N ARG A 58 -14.15 -10.97 -4.63
CA ARG A 58 -14.69 -11.83 -3.57
C ARG A 58 -14.37 -11.31 -2.17
N SER A 59 -13.40 -10.40 -2.05
CA SER A 59 -13.02 -9.81 -0.77
C SER A 59 -13.97 -8.69 -0.31
N ILE A 60 -14.87 -8.24 -1.18
CA ILE A 60 -15.87 -7.22 -0.87
C ILE A 60 -16.79 -7.73 0.24
N VAL A 61 -16.93 -6.92 1.28
CA VAL A 61 -17.84 -7.17 2.40
C VAL A 61 -18.74 -5.96 2.51
N GLU A 62 -20.02 -6.14 2.16
CA GLU A 62 -21.05 -5.12 2.34
C GLU A 62 -21.08 -4.62 3.79
N ARG A 63 -21.43 -3.34 3.97
CA ARG A 63 -21.45 -2.73 5.30
C ARG A 63 -22.38 -3.50 6.24
N THR A 64 -21.80 -3.99 7.34
CA THR A 64 -22.52 -4.65 8.44
C THR A 64 -22.45 -3.80 9.70
N ILE A 65 -23.51 -3.84 10.52
CA ILE A 65 -23.57 -3.16 11.81
C ILE A 65 -23.89 -4.21 12.88
N ALA A 66 -23.03 -4.33 13.88
CA ALA A 66 -23.24 -5.24 15.01
C ALA A 66 -24.18 -4.63 16.05
N ALA A 67 -24.63 -5.45 17.01
CA ALA A 67 -25.55 -5.02 18.06
C ALA A 67 -24.99 -3.90 18.97
N ASP A 68 -23.66 -3.80 19.08
CA ASP A 68 -22.96 -2.75 19.82
C ASP A 68 -22.78 -1.44 19.01
N GLY A 69 -23.24 -1.43 17.75
CA GLY A 69 -23.09 -0.29 16.85
C GLY A 69 -21.79 -0.22 16.07
N SER A 70 -20.85 -1.16 16.31
CA SER A 70 -19.66 -1.26 15.49
C SER A 70 -20.02 -1.65 14.06
N SER A 71 -19.26 -1.17 13.08
CA SER A 71 -19.46 -1.50 11.67
C SER A 71 -18.20 -1.98 11.00
N ARG A 72 -18.38 -2.81 9.97
CA ARG A 72 -17.30 -3.28 9.10
C ARG A 72 -17.76 -3.26 7.66
N GLU A 73 -16.90 -2.80 6.79
CA GLU A 73 -17.08 -2.81 5.33
C GLU A 73 -15.72 -3.00 4.66
N THR A 74 -15.70 -3.78 3.58
CA THR A 74 -14.55 -3.85 2.67
C THR A 74 -15.07 -3.53 1.27
N SER A 75 -14.55 -2.48 0.65
CA SER A 75 -14.96 -2.04 -0.69
C SER A 75 -13.79 -2.11 -1.68
N LEU A 76 -14.12 -2.22 -2.96
CA LEU A 76 -13.15 -2.33 -4.05
C LEU A 76 -13.36 -1.17 -5.02
N GLU A 77 -12.34 -0.34 -5.18
CA GLU A 77 -12.27 0.73 -6.18
C GLU A 77 -11.36 0.28 -7.33
N THR A 78 -11.89 0.15 -8.54
CA THR A 78 -11.12 -0.29 -9.72
C THR A 78 -11.80 0.06 -11.03
N SER A 79 -11.01 0.29 -12.08
CA SER A 79 -11.48 0.37 -13.48
C SER A 79 -11.61 -1.01 -14.14
N GLY A 80 -11.29 -2.09 -13.42
CA GLY A 80 -11.21 -3.45 -13.96
C GLY A 80 -9.88 -3.70 -14.67
N ILE A 81 -9.88 -4.69 -15.56
CA ILE A 81 -8.70 -5.07 -16.36
C ILE A 81 -8.72 -4.27 -17.66
N GLU A 82 -7.64 -3.53 -17.91
CA GLU A 82 -7.48 -2.64 -19.06
C GLU A 82 -6.40 -3.16 -20.00
N ARG A 83 -6.70 -3.22 -21.30
CA ARG A 83 -5.70 -3.54 -22.33
C ARG A 83 -5.03 -2.26 -22.80
N THR A 84 -3.73 -2.14 -22.57
CA THR A 84 -2.94 -0.93 -22.89
C THR A 84 -2.05 -1.11 -24.12
N GLY A 85 -1.96 -2.34 -24.66
CA GLY A 85 -1.25 -2.65 -25.91
C GLY A 85 -1.58 -4.06 -26.42
N THR A 86 -0.88 -4.50 -27.46
CA THR A 86 -1.06 -5.84 -28.03
C THR A 86 -0.72 -6.96 -27.04
N ASP A 87 0.37 -6.75 -26.28
CA ASP A 87 0.88 -7.69 -25.28
C ASP A 87 1.02 -7.03 -23.89
N SER A 88 0.22 -5.99 -23.62
CA SER A 88 0.18 -5.31 -22.33
C SER A 88 -1.24 -5.18 -21.80
N VAL A 89 -1.42 -5.64 -20.56
CA VAL A 89 -2.68 -5.63 -19.83
C VAL A 89 -2.40 -5.19 -18.40
N HIS A 90 -3.15 -4.21 -17.92
CA HIS A 90 -2.99 -3.60 -16.61
C HIS A 90 -4.25 -3.77 -15.76
N TYR A 91 -4.05 -3.93 -14.45
CA TYR A 91 -5.08 -3.89 -13.44
C TYR A 91 -4.58 -3.03 -12.27
N GLN A 92 -5.39 -2.03 -11.93
CA GLN A 92 -5.22 -1.22 -10.74
C GLN A 92 -6.47 -1.31 -9.89
N ALA A 93 -6.27 -1.50 -8.59
CA ALA A 93 -7.34 -1.45 -7.62
C ALA A 93 -6.88 -0.90 -6.28
N THR A 94 -7.82 -0.30 -5.56
CA THR A 94 -7.68 0.03 -4.14
C THR A 94 -8.73 -0.75 -3.38
N ILE A 95 -8.29 -1.61 -2.46
CA ILE A 95 -9.18 -2.30 -1.52
C ILE A 95 -9.23 -1.45 -0.26
N TRP A 96 -10.39 -0.95 0.09
CA TRP A 96 -10.60 -0.16 1.30
C TRP A 96 -11.19 -1.04 2.41
N HIS A 97 -10.67 -0.90 3.63
CA HIS A 97 -11.21 -1.51 4.83
C HIS A 97 -11.68 -0.42 5.80
N HIS A 98 -12.97 -0.44 6.11
CA HIS A 98 -13.62 0.51 6.99
C HIS A 98 -14.05 -0.18 8.27
N HIS A 99 -13.65 0.39 9.41
CA HIS A 99 -14.03 -0.10 10.73
C HIS A 99 -14.60 1.03 11.56
N GLY A 100 -15.92 0.98 11.78
CA GLY A 100 -16.67 1.92 12.61
C GLY A 100 -16.74 1.45 14.06
N ARG A 101 -16.53 2.36 14.99
CA ARG A 101 -16.74 2.14 16.43
C ARG A 101 -17.55 3.28 17.02
N VAL A 102 -18.44 2.95 17.95
CA VAL A 102 -19.20 3.96 18.69
C VAL A 102 -18.30 4.67 19.69
N ARG A 103 -18.28 5.99 19.61
CA ARG A 103 -17.70 6.94 20.57
C ARG A 103 -18.83 7.56 21.37
N ALA A 104 -19.37 6.81 22.33
CA ALA A 104 -20.46 7.27 23.18
C ALA A 104 -20.08 8.54 23.96
N ASP A 105 -18.79 8.70 24.28
CA ASP A 105 -18.20 9.89 24.89
C ASP A 105 -18.29 11.14 24.00
N LEU A 106 -18.34 10.96 22.67
CA LEU A 106 -18.45 12.03 21.69
C LEU A 106 -19.83 12.09 21.02
N GLY A 107 -20.72 11.13 21.29
CA GLY A 107 -21.98 10.98 20.57
C GLY A 107 -21.80 10.71 19.07
N GLN A 108 -20.71 10.04 18.68
CA GLN A 108 -20.33 9.83 17.27
C GLN A 108 -19.98 8.36 16.98
N ILE A 109 -19.96 8.00 15.70
CA ILE A 109 -19.25 6.83 15.17
C ILE A 109 -17.93 7.34 14.61
N GLU A 110 -16.82 6.76 15.06
CA GLU A 110 -15.52 6.95 14.46
C GLU A 110 -15.25 5.80 13.49
N THR A 111 -14.99 6.11 12.22
CA THR A 111 -14.63 5.13 11.19
C THR A 111 -13.16 5.28 10.86
N SER A 112 -12.37 4.24 11.14
CA SER A 112 -11.00 4.14 10.67
C SER A 112 -10.96 3.55 9.26
N HIS A 113 -9.99 3.99 8.46
CA HIS A 113 -9.86 3.66 7.05
C HIS A 113 -8.45 3.17 6.77
N SER A 114 -8.33 1.91 6.35
CA SER A 114 -7.07 1.38 5.79
C SER A 114 -7.28 0.94 4.35
N PHE A 115 -6.21 0.82 3.58
CA PHE A 115 -6.30 0.43 2.19
C PHE A 115 -5.10 -0.39 1.73
N ASP A 116 -5.32 -1.19 0.69
CA ASP A 116 -4.28 -1.80 -0.12
C ASP A 116 -4.46 -1.38 -1.58
N THR A 117 -3.52 -0.64 -2.14
CA THR A 117 -3.44 -0.41 -3.58
C THR A 117 -2.67 -1.56 -4.23
N ARG A 118 -3.28 -2.20 -5.22
CA ARG A 118 -2.69 -3.27 -6.03
C ARG A 118 -2.45 -2.74 -7.44
N LEU A 119 -1.23 -2.91 -7.93
CA LEU A 119 -0.85 -2.61 -9.30
C LEU A 119 -0.28 -3.87 -9.93
N ARG A 120 -0.88 -4.30 -11.04
CA ARG A 120 -0.52 -5.54 -11.71
C ARG A 120 -0.51 -5.36 -13.21
N GLU A 121 0.59 -5.69 -13.86
CA GLU A 121 0.74 -5.51 -15.29
C GLU A 121 1.33 -6.76 -15.93
N CYS A 122 0.64 -7.31 -16.92
CA CYS A 122 1.21 -8.28 -17.83
C CYS A 122 2.00 -7.55 -18.91
N ARG A 123 3.29 -7.87 -19.06
CA ARG A 123 4.12 -7.49 -20.19
C ARG A 123 4.61 -8.75 -20.88
N GLY A 124 3.98 -9.09 -22.01
CA GLY A 124 4.14 -10.41 -22.61
C GLY A 124 3.77 -11.50 -21.60
N ALA A 125 4.66 -12.47 -21.39
CA ALA A 125 4.43 -13.57 -20.46
C ALA A 125 4.85 -13.28 -19.00
N THR A 126 5.17 -12.02 -18.65
CA THR A 126 5.62 -11.66 -17.30
C THR A 126 4.58 -10.81 -16.59
N LEU A 127 4.17 -11.25 -15.39
CA LEU A 127 3.33 -10.48 -14.49
C LEU A 127 4.23 -9.64 -13.56
N HIS A 128 4.08 -8.32 -13.63
CA HIS A 128 4.70 -7.37 -12.71
C HIS A 128 3.70 -7.01 -11.62
N ILE A 129 4.14 -7.03 -10.36
CA ILE A 129 3.30 -6.77 -9.19
C ILE A 129 3.97 -5.68 -8.35
N SER A 130 3.21 -4.64 -8.04
CA SER A 130 3.60 -3.59 -7.10
C SER A 130 2.36 -3.06 -6.38
N GLY A 131 2.55 -2.08 -5.51
CA GLY A 131 1.44 -1.48 -4.78
C GLY A 131 1.90 -0.77 -3.52
N GLU A 132 0.94 -0.54 -2.65
CA GLU A 132 1.14 0.09 -1.34
C GLU A 132 0.01 -0.32 -0.41
N THR A 133 0.28 -0.21 0.88
CA THR A 133 -0.73 -0.37 1.94
C THR A 133 -0.69 0.86 2.82
N GLY A 134 -1.80 1.21 3.45
CA GLY A 134 -1.82 2.38 4.31
C GLY A 134 -3.13 2.65 5.02
N TYR A 135 -3.25 3.84 5.57
CA TYR A 135 -4.43 4.35 6.25
C TYR A 135 -4.63 5.84 5.99
N THR A 136 -5.87 6.30 6.15
CA THR A 136 -6.24 7.71 6.14
C THR A 136 -6.72 8.15 7.52
N LEU A 137 -7.03 9.44 7.68
CA LEU A 137 -7.62 9.93 8.91
C LEU A 137 -9.00 9.31 9.13
N SER A 138 -9.34 9.06 10.39
CA SER A 138 -10.68 8.62 10.75
C SER A 138 -11.73 9.65 10.35
N THR A 139 -12.89 9.19 9.92
CA THR A 139 -14.09 10.02 9.75
C THR A 139 -15.02 9.87 10.95
N PHE A 140 -15.87 10.86 11.19
CA PHE A 140 -16.77 10.90 12.33
C PHE A 140 -18.19 11.23 11.86
N GLU A 141 -19.13 10.35 12.19
CA GLU A 141 -20.56 10.51 11.86
C GLU A 141 -21.38 10.61 13.16
N PRO A 142 -22.52 11.34 13.19
CA PRO A 142 -23.37 11.36 14.38
C PRO A 142 -23.89 9.97 14.76
N TRP A 143 -23.81 9.60 16.05
CA TRP A 143 -24.44 8.40 16.57
C TRP A 143 -25.89 8.71 16.95
N MET A 144 -26.82 8.37 16.06
CA MET A 144 -28.23 8.35 16.41
C MET A 144 -28.52 7.01 17.08
N LYS A 145 -28.53 7.00 18.43
CA LYS A 145 -29.09 5.86 19.17
C LYS A 145 -30.54 5.70 18.70
N SER A 146 -30.87 4.61 18.03
CA SER A 146 -32.28 4.28 17.78
C SER A 146 -32.97 4.27 19.15
N ALA A 147 -33.97 5.13 19.31
CA ALA A 147 -34.77 5.18 20.52
C ALA A 147 -35.39 3.78 20.76
N PRO A 148 -35.52 3.35 22.03
CA PRO A 148 -36.16 2.08 22.37
C PRO A 148 -37.59 1.99 21.85
#